data_AF-A0A9W3JLS1-F1
#
_entry.id   AF-A0A9W3JLS1-F1
#
_cell.length_a   1.000
_cell.length_b   1.000
_cell.length_c   1.000
_cell.angle_alpha   90.00
_cell.angle_beta   90.00
_cell.angle_gamma   90.00
#
_symmetry.space_group_name_H-M   'P 1'
#
loop_
_entity.id
_entity.type
_entity.pdbx_description
1 polymer ?
#
loop_
_entity_poly.entity_id
_entity_poly.type
_entity_poly.pdbx_seq_one_letter_code
_entity_poly.pdbx_strand_id
1 'polypeptide(L)'
;MNFNRKIKQVGLGMALTLSVTTLIPNISSAETSVKKQEIVNELKTSDKVGKIVTTSIPGREDVKSKVIEDNNEKRVVETWNTEGKYRATFYKDRKEVVTETLDENGKVLSSVSTAPSKAIPLKDNIQYNRPSIELIDSGEDYLGKYKYYFYTENVWVIQIPGRAKNPIQSANNKADLGAFRTAVNNLRVEQIGVVKAAGSLIAASAVAVATSPLGWPAVLAGLQALNVSPDVLIAGEKVNNLTKDCHYNFAQVSLQ
;
A
#
# COMPACT_ATOMS: atom_id res chain seq x y z
N MET A 1 -12.61 58.74 43.65
CA MET A 1 -12.17 58.59 45.04
C MET A 1 -12.22 57.11 45.39
N ASN A 2 -11.07 56.54 45.72
CA ASN A 2 -10.89 55.16 46.20
C ASN A 2 -11.64 54.95 47.52
N PHE A 3 -12.27 53.79 47.70
CA PHE A 3 -12.04 53.01 48.92
C PHE A 3 -12.10 51.51 48.64
N ASN A 4 -11.02 50.88 49.08
CA ASN A 4 -10.63 49.50 48.96
C ASN A 4 -10.92 48.84 50.32
N ARG A 5 -11.43 47.60 50.38
CA ARG A 5 -10.97 46.57 51.33
C ARG A 5 -11.72 45.23 51.25
N LYS A 6 -10.89 44.20 51.00
CA LYS A 6 -10.77 42.92 51.71
C LYS A 6 -11.87 41.88 51.55
N ILE A 7 -11.52 40.85 50.78
CA ILE A 7 -11.82 39.46 51.14
C ILE A 7 -10.47 38.72 51.25
N LYS A 8 -10.22 38.13 52.42
CA LYS A 8 -9.15 37.17 52.73
C LYS A 8 -9.85 35.94 53.30
N GLN A 9 -9.62 34.76 52.71
CA GLN A 9 -9.13 33.53 53.34
C GLN A 9 -9.37 32.34 52.38
N VAL A 10 -8.28 31.70 51.93
CA VAL A 10 -7.74 30.39 52.39
C VAL A 10 -8.36 29.24 51.59
N GLY A 11 -7.62 28.72 50.61
CA GLY A 11 -7.08 27.35 50.67
C GLY A 11 -7.98 26.44 49.82
N LEU A 12 -7.54 25.51 48.99
CA LEU A 12 -6.41 24.60 49.06
C LEU A 12 -6.19 24.10 47.61
N GLY A 13 -4.93 23.86 47.23
CA GLY A 13 -4.57 23.46 45.88
C GLY A 13 -5.16 22.11 45.45
N MET A 14 -5.45 21.99 44.15
CA MET A 14 -5.45 20.71 43.45
C MET A 14 -4.56 20.85 42.23
N ALA A 15 -3.30 20.47 42.39
CA ALA A 15 -2.46 20.07 41.27
C ALA A 15 -2.83 18.63 40.91
N LEU A 16 -3.58 18.44 39.83
CA LEU A 16 -3.81 17.13 39.23
C LEU A 16 -2.56 16.76 38.42
N THR A 17 -1.60 16.14 39.07
CA THR A 17 -0.54 15.39 38.39
C THR A 17 -1.17 14.12 37.80
N LEU A 18 -1.42 14.11 36.51
CA LEU A 18 -1.73 12.90 35.75
C LEU A 18 -0.45 12.06 35.64
N SER A 19 -0.26 11.16 36.59
CA SER A 19 0.72 10.08 36.47
C SER A 19 0.29 9.15 35.35
N VAL A 20 0.99 9.18 34.23
CA VAL A 20 0.87 8.21 33.14
C VAL A 20 1.45 6.89 33.63
N THR A 21 0.60 5.99 34.13
CA THR A 21 0.95 4.59 34.31
C THR A 21 0.93 3.91 32.95
N THR A 22 2.12 3.61 32.43
CA THR A 22 2.31 2.71 31.30
C THR A 22 1.84 1.30 31.69
N LEU A 23 0.66 0.91 31.22
CA LEU A 23 0.21 -0.47 31.20
C LEU A 23 1.07 -1.26 30.20
N ILE A 24 2.08 -1.94 30.74
CA ILE A 24 2.82 -2.98 30.02
C ILE A 24 1.91 -4.21 29.95
N PRO A 25 1.52 -4.72 28.77
CA PRO A 25 0.85 -6.01 28.70
C PRO A 25 1.85 -7.11 29.08
N ASN A 26 1.51 -7.84 30.14
CA ASN A 26 2.12 -9.09 30.55
C ASN A 26 2.03 -10.09 29.39
N ILE A 27 3.14 -10.34 28.70
CA ILE A 27 3.28 -11.50 27.83
C ILE A 27 3.92 -12.59 28.67
N SER A 28 3.06 -13.44 29.22
CA SER A 28 3.47 -14.72 29.82
C SER A 28 4.23 -15.52 28.77
N SER A 29 5.52 -15.75 29.03
CA SER A 29 6.35 -16.67 28.25
C SER A 29 5.97 -18.09 28.65
N ALA A 30 5.11 -18.73 27.86
CA ALA A 30 4.97 -20.17 27.91
C ALA A 30 6.18 -20.78 27.18
N GLU A 31 7.14 -21.26 27.96
CA GLU A 31 8.25 -22.10 27.50
C GLU A 31 7.69 -23.31 26.75
N THR A 32 7.83 -23.30 25.42
CA THR A 32 7.68 -24.52 24.64
C THR A 32 9.08 -25.08 24.41
N SER A 33 9.38 -26.18 25.09
CA SER A 33 10.63 -26.92 24.97
C SER A 33 10.86 -27.36 23.53
N VAL A 34 11.86 -26.77 22.86
CA VAL A 34 12.35 -27.28 21.58
C VAL A 34 13.50 -28.24 21.86
N LYS A 35 13.25 -29.53 21.69
CA LYS A 35 14.35 -30.50 21.56
C LYS A 35 15.10 -30.18 20.26
N LYS A 36 16.39 -29.83 20.40
CA LYS A 36 17.34 -29.83 19.28
C LYS A 36 17.40 -31.24 18.69
N GLN A 37 17.06 -31.37 17.42
CA GLN A 37 17.55 -32.44 16.56
C GLN A 37 18.27 -31.78 15.40
N GLU A 38 19.53 -32.16 15.23
CA GLU A 38 20.43 -31.65 14.21
C GLU A 38 20.55 -32.68 13.08
N ILE A 39 20.67 -32.15 11.86
CA ILE A 39 21.18 -32.75 10.60
C ILE A 39 20.21 -33.66 9.82
N VAL A 40 19.85 -33.25 8.59
CA VAL A 40 20.33 -33.76 7.27
C VAL A 40 19.56 -33.03 6.14
N ASN A 41 20.29 -32.57 5.12
CA ASN A 41 19.78 -31.95 3.90
C ASN A 41 18.83 -32.89 3.13
N GLU A 42 17.54 -32.54 3.08
CA GLU A 42 16.66 -32.94 1.97
C GLU A 42 15.74 -31.78 1.59
N LEU A 43 15.73 -31.49 0.28
CA LEU A 43 14.99 -30.42 -0.37
C LEU A 43 13.48 -30.73 -0.27
N LYS A 44 12.82 -30.29 0.82
CA LYS A 44 11.36 -30.42 0.95
C LYS A 44 10.67 -29.39 0.04
N THR A 45 10.08 -29.88 -1.04
CA THR A 45 9.00 -29.17 -1.75
C THR A 45 7.91 -28.80 -0.75
N SER A 46 7.56 -27.52 -0.69
CA SER A 46 6.59 -26.91 0.23
C SER A 46 5.26 -27.67 0.26
N ASP A 47 4.76 -28.03 1.46
CA ASP A 47 3.50 -28.76 1.75
C ASP A 47 2.20 -28.12 1.19
N LYS A 48 2.32 -27.06 0.40
CA LYS A 48 1.20 -26.26 -0.16
C LYS A 48 1.07 -26.37 -1.68
N VAL A 49 2.04 -26.97 -2.38
CA VAL A 49 1.95 -27.12 -3.84
C VAL A 49 0.77 -28.03 -4.19
N GLY A 50 -0.07 -27.60 -5.13
CA GLY A 50 -1.22 -28.38 -5.59
C GLY A 50 -2.53 -28.15 -4.84
N LYS A 51 -2.51 -27.63 -3.61
CA LYS A 51 -3.72 -27.38 -2.82
C LYS A 51 -4.49 -26.15 -3.34
N ILE A 52 -5.80 -26.31 -3.55
CA ILE A 52 -6.69 -25.21 -3.88
C ILE A 52 -7.15 -24.54 -2.59
N VAL A 53 -7.04 -23.21 -2.55
CA VAL A 53 -7.50 -22.37 -1.43
C VAL A 53 -8.49 -21.33 -1.97
N THR A 54 -9.62 -21.17 -1.30
CA THR A 54 -10.59 -20.11 -1.57
C THR A 54 -10.34 -18.94 -0.64
N THR A 55 -10.22 -17.74 -1.20
CA THR A 55 -10.15 -16.48 -0.46
C THR A 55 -11.47 -15.74 -0.62
N SER A 56 -12.17 -15.56 0.50
CA SER A 56 -13.45 -14.84 0.56
C SER A 56 -13.24 -13.49 1.22
N ILE A 57 -13.65 -12.42 0.55
CA ILE A 57 -13.66 -11.07 1.08
C ILE A 57 -15.10 -10.56 1.07
N PRO A 58 -15.62 -10.01 2.18
CA PRO A 58 -16.98 -9.48 2.22
C PRO A 58 -17.25 -8.48 1.09
N GLY A 59 -18.33 -8.69 0.33
CA GLY A 59 -18.70 -7.83 -0.80
C GLY A 59 -17.93 -8.09 -2.10
N ARG A 60 -17.11 -9.15 -2.17
CA ARG A 60 -16.41 -9.60 -3.37
C ARG A 60 -16.84 -11.02 -3.73
N GLU A 61 -16.61 -11.36 -4.99
CA GLU A 61 -16.62 -12.76 -5.42
C GLU A 61 -15.44 -13.52 -4.79
N ASP A 62 -15.68 -14.78 -4.44
CA ASP A 62 -14.65 -15.70 -3.98
C ASP A 62 -13.58 -15.92 -5.06
N VAL A 63 -12.31 -15.80 -4.68
CA VAL A 63 -11.19 -16.08 -5.58
C VAL A 63 -10.54 -17.41 -5.18
N LYS A 64 -10.45 -18.33 -6.14
CA LYS A 64 -9.73 -19.60 -5.96
C LYS A 64 -8.26 -19.38 -6.30
N SER A 65 -7.39 -20.08 -5.59
CA SER A 65 -5.94 -19.97 -5.74
C SER A 65 -5.25 -21.32 -5.61
N LYS A 66 -4.13 -21.51 -6.31
CA LYS A 66 -3.29 -22.72 -6.24
C LYS A 66 -1.83 -22.36 -6.44
N VAL A 67 -0.97 -22.81 -5.53
CA VAL A 67 0.48 -22.78 -5.76
C VAL A 67 0.83 -23.91 -6.72
N ILE A 68 1.38 -23.58 -7.89
CA ILE A 68 1.76 -24.56 -8.92
C ILE A 68 3.24 -24.93 -8.86
N GLU A 69 4.08 -24.04 -8.31
CA GLU A 69 5.52 -24.26 -8.17
C GLU A 69 6.04 -23.45 -6.98
N ASP A 70 6.92 -24.03 -6.17
CA ASP A 70 7.64 -23.32 -5.10
C ASP A 70 8.99 -23.99 -4.90
N ASN A 71 10.05 -23.37 -5.41
CA ASN A 71 11.44 -23.83 -5.29
C ASN A 71 12.35 -22.67 -4.89
N ASN A 72 13.66 -22.88 -4.83
CA ASN A 72 14.61 -21.84 -4.37
C ASN A 72 14.68 -20.62 -5.30
N GLU A 73 14.31 -20.77 -6.58
CA GLU A 73 14.42 -19.71 -7.58
C GLU A 73 13.13 -18.89 -7.68
N LYS A 74 11.99 -19.57 -7.67
CA LYS A 74 10.70 -18.92 -7.89
C LYS A 74 9.55 -19.61 -7.17
N ARG A 75 8.46 -18.85 -7.02
CA ARG A 75 7.17 -19.36 -6.60
C ARG A 75 6.11 -18.90 -7.57
N VAL A 76 5.26 -19.82 -8.02
CA VAL A 76 4.22 -19.56 -9.00
C VAL A 76 2.86 -19.90 -8.43
N VAL A 77 1.92 -18.97 -8.54
CA VAL A 77 0.55 -19.07 -8.04
C VAL A 77 -0.41 -18.76 -9.18
N GLU A 78 -1.42 -19.60 -9.36
CA GLU A 78 -2.57 -19.30 -10.20
C GLU A 78 -3.76 -18.89 -9.34
N THR A 79 -4.50 -17.88 -9.79
CA THR A 79 -5.80 -17.50 -9.23
C THR A 79 -6.86 -17.48 -10.32
N TRP A 80 -8.11 -17.73 -9.94
CA TRP A 80 -9.23 -17.64 -10.86
C TRP A 80 -10.55 -17.39 -10.13
N ASN A 81 -11.44 -16.68 -10.83
CA ASN A 81 -12.84 -16.45 -10.48
C ASN A 81 -13.68 -16.46 -11.78
N THR A 82 -14.94 -16.02 -11.74
CA THR A 82 -15.74 -15.92 -12.96
C THR A 82 -15.24 -14.85 -13.93
N GLU A 83 -14.47 -13.86 -13.47
CA GLU A 83 -13.94 -12.78 -14.31
C GLU A 83 -12.69 -13.19 -15.11
N GLY A 84 -11.94 -14.20 -14.67
CA GLY A 84 -10.77 -14.67 -15.42
C GLY A 84 -9.79 -15.51 -14.63
N LYS A 85 -8.68 -15.85 -15.28
CA LYS A 85 -7.57 -16.63 -14.73
C LYS A 85 -6.28 -15.83 -14.79
N TYR A 86 -5.51 -15.88 -13.71
CA TYR A 86 -4.26 -15.14 -13.57
C TYR A 86 -3.15 -16.05 -13.06
N ARG A 87 -1.92 -15.76 -13.43
CA ARG A 87 -0.73 -16.45 -12.91
C ARG A 87 0.28 -15.42 -12.45
N ALA A 88 0.78 -15.55 -11.23
CA ALA A 88 1.86 -14.73 -10.72
C ALA A 88 3.10 -15.58 -10.43
N THR A 89 4.25 -15.12 -10.89
CA THR A 89 5.56 -15.71 -10.62
C THR A 89 6.38 -14.72 -9.81
N PHE A 90 6.75 -15.10 -8.59
CA PHE A 90 7.74 -14.41 -7.79
C PHE A 90 9.11 -15.00 -8.03
N TYR A 91 10.02 -14.21 -8.62
CA TYR A 91 11.44 -14.55 -8.79
C TYR A 91 12.21 -14.09 -7.55
N LYS A 92 12.70 -15.04 -6.75
CA LYS A 92 13.22 -14.81 -5.40
C LYS A 92 14.57 -14.08 -5.40
N ASP A 93 15.40 -14.33 -6.41
CA ASP A 93 16.71 -13.73 -6.63
C ASP A 93 16.64 -12.21 -6.87
N ARG A 94 15.71 -11.78 -7.73
CA ARG A 94 15.51 -10.38 -8.13
C ARG A 94 14.36 -9.69 -7.41
N LYS A 95 13.68 -10.40 -6.52
CA LYS A 95 12.51 -9.94 -5.76
C LYS A 95 11.40 -9.35 -6.64
N GLU A 96 11.22 -9.93 -7.81
CA GLU A 96 10.28 -9.45 -8.83
C GLU A 96 9.06 -10.34 -8.89
N VAL A 97 7.88 -9.74 -8.96
CA VAL A 97 6.64 -10.45 -9.27
C VAL A 97 6.21 -10.09 -10.69
N VAL A 98 6.01 -11.12 -11.51
CA VAL A 98 5.39 -11.00 -12.82
C VAL A 98 4.00 -11.60 -12.73
N THR A 99 2.98 -10.81 -13.05
CA THR A 99 1.58 -11.25 -13.06
C THR A 99 1.05 -11.25 -14.49
N GLU A 100 0.51 -12.39 -14.90
CA GLU A 100 0.01 -12.69 -16.24
C GLU A 100 -1.52 -12.88 -16.19
N THR A 101 -2.22 -12.29 -17.15
CA THR A 101 -3.62 -12.62 -17.45
C THR A 101 -3.64 -13.76 -18.44
N LEU A 102 -4.44 -14.80 -18.17
CA LEU A 102 -4.53 -16.00 -19.00
C LEU A 102 -5.90 -16.09 -19.70
N ASP A 103 -5.92 -16.68 -20.89
CA ASP A 103 -7.16 -17.14 -21.51
C ASP A 103 -7.62 -18.50 -20.94
N GLU A 104 -8.75 -19.01 -21.44
CA GLU A 104 -9.31 -20.31 -21.02
C GLU A 104 -8.37 -21.50 -21.28
N ASN A 105 -7.49 -21.39 -22.28
CA ASN A 105 -6.49 -22.40 -22.63
C ASN A 105 -5.18 -22.24 -21.84
N GLY A 106 -5.08 -21.23 -20.97
CA GLY A 106 -3.87 -20.93 -20.20
C GLY A 106 -2.80 -20.16 -20.98
N LYS A 107 -3.13 -19.58 -22.14
CA LYS A 107 -2.23 -18.72 -22.92
C LYS A 107 -2.18 -17.32 -22.30
N VAL A 108 -1.00 -16.73 -22.24
CA VAL A 108 -0.79 -15.36 -21.73
C VAL A 108 -1.39 -14.34 -22.70
N LEU A 109 -2.31 -13.51 -22.19
CA LEU A 109 -2.93 -12.39 -22.90
C LEU A 109 -2.21 -11.06 -22.62
N SER A 110 -1.80 -10.86 -21.37
CA SER A 110 -1.06 -9.67 -20.94
C SER A 110 -0.19 -10.00 -19.72
N SER A 111 0.84 -9.19 -19.49
CA SER A 111 1.77 -9.37 -18.37
C SER A 111 2.15 -8.01 -17.77
N VAL A 112 2.24 -7.96 -16.45
CA VAL A 112 2.69 -6.80 -15.67
C VAL A 112 3.80 -7.26 -14.72
N SER A 113 4.93 -6.57 -14.73
CA SER A 113 6.06 -6.84 -13.84
C SER A 113 6.19 -5.75 -12.78
N THR A 114 6.56 -6.13 -11.56
CA THR A 114 6.97 -5.20 -10.50
C THR A 114 8.41 -4.71 -10.65
N ALA A 115 9.16 -5.21 -11.64
CA ALA A 115 10.48 -4.67 -11.92
C ALA A 115 10.38 -3.16 -12.11
N PRO A 116 11.34 -2.39 -11.59
CA PRO A 116 11.40 -0.97 -11.89
C PRO A 116 11.51 -0.83 -13.41
N SER A 117 10.44 -0.35 -14.04
CA SER A 117 10.53 0.02 -15.44
C SER A 117 11.56 1.14 -15.53
N LYS A 118 12.36 1.15 -16.61
CA LYS A 118 13.11 2.35 -17.00
C LYS A 118 12.09 3.40 -17.47
N ALA A 119 11.20 3.83 -16.58
CA ALA A 119 10.40 5.00 -16.81
C ALA A 119 11.40 6.14 -16.99
N ILE A 120 11.38 6.76 -18.17
CA ILE A 120 11.96 8.09 -18.33
C ILE A 120 11.30 8.90 -17.21
N PRO A 121 12.05 9.43 -16.22
CA PRO A 121 11.43 10.26 -15.20
C PRO A 121 10.64 11.31 -15.97
N LEU A 122 9.32 11.36 -15.72
CA LEU A 122 8.52 12.48 -16.21
C LEU A 122 9.30 13.69 -15.74
N LYS A 123 9.78 14.48 -16.69
CA LYS A 123 10.67 15.60 -16.40
C LYS A 123 9.96 16.39 -15.30
N ASP A 124 10.53 16.43 -14.10
CA ASP A 124 10.14 17.32 -13.00
C ASP A 124 10.46 18.77 -13.41
N ASN A 125 10.03 19.16 -14.62
CA ASN A 125 10.20 20.46 -15.24
C ASN A 125 9.24 21.47 -14.59
N ILE A 126 9.06 21.35 -13.28
CA ILE A 126 8.24 22.22 -12.48
C ILE A 126 9.15 22.76 -11.37
N GLN A 127 10.30 23.28 -11.78
CA GLN A 127 10.86 24.41 -11.08
C GLN A 127 10.02 25.62 -11.47
N TYR A 128 8.99 25.92 -10.68
CA TYR A 128 8.57 27.30 -10.54
C TYR A 128 9.69 28.03 -9.79
N ASN A 129 10.82 28.29 -10.47
CA ASN A 129 11.87 29.16 -9.95
C ASN A 129 11.41 30.61 -10.10
N ARG A 130 10.30 30.93 -9.45
CA ARG A 130 9.82 32.29 -9.23
C ARG A 130 9.96 32.56 -7.73
N PRO A 131 10.63 33.65 -7.32
CA PRO A 131 10.79 34.00 -5.91
C PRO A 131 9.50 34.12 -5.10
N SER A 132 8.31 34.15 -5.73
CA SER A 132 7.01 34.29 -5.08
C SER A 132 6.22 32.98 -4.87
N ILE A 133 6.67 31.86 -5.45
CA ILE A 133 5.94 30.59 -5.39
C ILE A 133 6.58 29.67 -4.34
N GLU A 134 5.93 29.55 -3.19
CA GLU A 134 6.39 28.75 -2.05
C GLU A 134 5.55 27.47 -1.93
N LEU A 135 6.18 26.37 -1.50
CA LEU A 135 5.48 25.11 -1.26
C LEU A 135 4.62 25.22 0.02
N ILE A 136 3.32 24.97 -0.11
CA ILE A 136 2.36 24.94 1.00
C ILE A 136 2.21 23.52 1.55
N ASP A 137 2.05 22.53 0.68
CA ASP A 137 1.90 21.13 1.08
C ASP A 137 2.42 20.17 0.00
N SER A 138 2.81 18.97 0.42
CA SER A 138 3.16 17.91 -0.51
C SER A 138 2.92 16.53 0.10
N GLY A 139 2.73 15.55 -0.77
CA GLY A 139 2.62 14.17 -0.36
C GLY A 139 2.96 13.23 -1.50
N GLU A 140 3.53 12.09 -1.16
CA GLU A 140 3.77 11.00 -2.08
C GLU A 140 3.44 9.66 -1.42
N ASP A 141 3.06 8.68 -2.24
CA ASP A 141 2.89 7.30 -1.80
C ASP A 141 4.25 6.64 -1.48
N TYR A 142 4.22 5.44 -0.90
CA TYR A 142 5.40 4.71 -0.46
C TYR A 142 6.42 4.45 -1.57
N LEU A 143 5.96 4.26 -2.82
CA LEU A 143 6.84 4.02 -3.97
C LEU A 143 7.19 5.31 -4.74
N GLY A 144 6.68 6.48 -4.33
CA GLY A 144 6.88 7.74 -5.05
C GLY A 144 6.29 7.74 -6.47
N LYS A 145 5.26 6.94 -6.72
CA LYS A 145 4.54 6.83 -8.00
C LYS A 145 3.36 7.79 -8.09
N TYR A 146 2.70 8.05 -6.96
CA TYR A 146 1.57 8.96 -6.82
C TYR A 146 2.00 10.13 -5.98
N LYS A 147 1.92 11.34 -6.51
CA LYS A 147 2.44 12.55 -5.85
C LYS A 147 1.51 13.72 -6.01
N TYR A 148 1.55 14.62 -5.03
CA TYR A 148 1.03 15.96 -5.18
C TYR A 148 1.96 16.99 -4.52
N TYR A 149 1.98 18.19 -5.08
CA TYR A 149 2.58 19.37 -4.51
C TYR A 149 1.58 20.52 -4.67
N PHE A 150 1.37 21.28 -3.61
CA PHE A 150 0.52 22.45 -3.57
C PHE A 150 1.36 23.65 -3.17
N TYR A 151 1.36 24.69 -4.00
CA TYR A 151 2.14 25.90 -3.80
C TYR A 151 1.24 27.11 -3.56
N THR A 152 1.85 28.24 -3.20
CA THR A 152 1.19 29.54 -3.19
C THR A 152 0.63 29.87 -4.58
N GLU A 153 -0.25 30.88 -4.63
CA GLU A 153 -0.99 31.26 -5.85
C GLU A 153 -1.90 30.13 -6.39
N ASN A 154 -2.32 29.20 -5.52
CA ASN A 154 -3.22 28.09 -5.86
C ASN A 154 -2.66 27.10 -6.89
N VAL A 155 -1.34 27.03 -7.07
CA VAL A 155 -0.72 26.15 -8.06
C VAL A 155 -0.59 24.73 -7.51
N TRP A 156 -1.06 23.73 -8.27
CA TRP A 156 -0.87 22.32 -7.95
C TRP A 156 0.04 21.65 -8.98
N VAL A 157 0.69 20.58 -8.52
CA VAL A 157 1.33 19.56 -9.34
C VAL A 157 0.79 18.23 -8.84
N ILE A 158 0.20 17.43 -9.72
CA ILE A 158 -0.33 16.10 -9.39
C ILE A 158 0.23 15.08 -10.36
N GLN A 159 0.55 13.89 -9.87
CA GLN A 159 1.17 12.83 -10.65
C GLN A 159 0.64 11.46 -10.26
N ILE A 160 0.44 10.63 -11.29
CA ILE A 160 0.20 9.19 -11.21
C ILE A 160 1.19 8.49 -12.15
N PRO A 161 1.34 7.15 -12.13
CA PRO A 161 2.20 6.44 -13.08
C PRO A 161 1.95 6.85 -14.53
N GLY A 162 2.98 7.40 -15.18
CA GLY A 162 2.97 7.79 -16.58
C GLY A 162 2.20 9.08 -16.93
N ARG A 163 1.62 9.80 -15.95
CA ARG A 163 0.85 11.04 -16.22
C ARG A 163 1.06 12.07 -15.11
N ALA A 164 1.19 13.34 -15.49
CA ALA A 164 1.24 14.47 -14.56
C ALA A 164 0.38 15.64 -15.06
N LYS A 165 -0.06 16.51 -14.16
CA LYS A 165 -0.81 17.74 -14.45
C LYS A 165 -0.45 18.85 -13.46
N ASN A 166 -0.56 20.11 -13.92
CA ASN A 166 -0.25 21.30 -13.13
C ASN A 166 -1.45 22.27 -13.06
N PRO A 167 -2.57 21.89 -12.45
CA PRO A 167 -3.76 22.74 -12.46
C PRO A 167 -3.61 23.93 -11.51
N ILE A 168 -4.26 25.05 -11.85
CA ILE A 168 -4.51 26.14 -10.91
C ILE A 168 -5.82 25.83 -10.20
N GLN A 169 -5.80 25.81 -8.87
CA GLN A 169 -6.99 25.60 -8.07
C GLN A 169 -7.93 26.79 -8.21
N SER A 170 -9.18 26.47 -8.51
CA SER A 170 -10.32 27.36 -8.65
C SER A 170 -11.49 26.83 -7.81
N ALA A 171 -12.61 27.54 -7.79
CA ALA A 171 -13.82 27.04 -7.14
C ALA A 171 -14.32 25.71 -7.74
N ASN A 172 -14.06 25.45 -9.02
CA ASN A 172 -14.61 24.31 -9.76
C ASN A 172 -13.84 23.00 -9.50
N ASN A 173 -12.51 23.06 -9.35
CA ASN A 173 -11.67 21.86 -9.18
C ASN A 173 -11.13 21.66 -7.75
N LYS A 174 -11.41 22.59 -6.82
CA LYS A 174 -10.91 22.51 -5.43
C LYS A 174 -11.29 21.20 -4.74
N ALA A 175 -12.52 20.73 -4.94
CA ALA A 175 -12.99 19.48 -4.36
C ALA A 175 -12.21 18.28 -4.92
N ASP A 176 -12.04 18.21 -6.25
CA ASP A 176 -11.35 17.11 -6.92
C ASP A 176 -9.86 17.06 -6.56
N LEU A 177 -9.21 18.22 -6.43
CA LEU A 177 -7.81 18.33 -5.97
C LEU A 177 -7.67 17.88 -4.52
N GLY A 178 -8.60 18.27 -3.65
CA GLY A 178 -8.66 17.80 -2.27
C GLY A 178 -8.90 16.30 -2.16
N ALA A 179 -9.75 15.74 -3.03
CA ALA A 179 -10.01 14.30 -3.11
C ALA A 179 -8.78 13.53 -3.58
N PHE A 180 -8.06 14.02 -4.60
CA PHE A 180 -6.80 13.41 -5.04
C PHE A 180 -5.74 13.43 -3.94
N ARG A 181 -5.54 14.57 -3.27
CA ARG A 181 -4.66 14.67 -2.09
C ARG A 181 -5.00 13.65 -1.01
N THR A 182 -6.28 13.53 -0.68
CA THR A 182 -6.76 12.59 0.33
C THR A 182 -6.51 11.15 -0.09
N ALA A 183 -6.74 10.81 -1.36
CA ALA A 183 -6.49 9.49 -1.91
C ALA A 183 -5.00 9.11 -1.83
N VAL A 184 -4.09 10.00 -2.20
CA VAL A 184 -2.63 9.77 -2.10
C VAL A 184 -2.21 9.53 -0.64
N ASN A 185 -2.70 10.33 0.30
CA ASN A 185 -2.37 10.18 1.72
C ASN A 185 -2.92 8.88 2.31
N ASN A 186 -4.17 8.52 1.99
CA ASN A 186 -4.76 7.25 2.42
C ASN A 186 -4.00 6.05 1.82
N LEU A 187 -3.66 6.13 0.52
CA LEU A 187 -2.86 5.11 -0.15
C LEU A 187 -1.53 4.90 0.58
N ARG A 188 -0.81 5.98 0.90
CA ARG A 188 0.45 5.91 1.65
C ARG A 188 0.29 5.21 3.00
N VAL A 189 -0.76 5.53 3.75
CA VAL A 189 -1.02 4.94 5.08
C VAL A 189 -1.21 3.42 4.97
N GLU A 190 -2.03 2.96 4.03
CA GLU A 190 -2.29 1.52 3.86
C GLU A 190 -1.07 0.77 3.29
N GLN A 191 -0.29 1.41 2.41
CA GLN A 191 0.99 0.86 1.94
C GLN A 191 2.00 0.68 3.09
N ILE A 192 2.06 1.62 4.04
CA ILE A 192 2.86 1.46 5.26
C ILE A 192 2.38 0.26 6.08
N GLY A 193 1.06 0.00 6.11
CA GLY A 193 0.49 -1.22 6.69
C GLY A 193 1.00 -2.49 6.02
N VAL A 194 0.98 -2.54 4.69
CA VAL A 194 1.54 -3.65 3.90
C VAL A 194 3.01 -3.85 4.21
N VAL A 195 3.82 -2.79 4.23
CA VAL A 195 5.26 -2.85 4.51
C VAL A 195 5.54 -3.44 5.90
N LYS A 196 4.80 -2.99 6.91
CA LYS A 196 4.94 -3.49 8.29
C LYS A 196 4.59 -4.99 8.38
N ALA A 197 3.54 -5.43 7.71
CA ALA A 197 3.07 -6.81 7.77
C ALA A 197 3.87 -7.78 6.88
N ALA A 198 4.40 -7.33 5.74
CA ALA A 198 5.14 -8.17 4.79
C ALA A 198 6.60 -8.41 5.20
N GLY A 199 7.18 -7.52 6.01
CA GLY A 199 8.59 -7.56 6.39
C GLY A 199 9.53 -7.02 5.30
N SER A 200 10.75 -6.65 5.70
CA SER A 200 11.69 -5.89 4.86
C SER A 200 12.13 -6.59 3.58
N LEU A 201 12.12 -7.93 3.55
CA LEU A 201 12.63 -8.70 2.40
C LEU A 201 11.78 -8.49 1.14
N ILE A 202 10.47 -8.41 1.29
CA ILE A 202 9.48 -8.41 0.19
C ILE A 202 8.53 -7.20 0.23
N ALA A 203 8.68 -6.28 1.18
CA ALA A 203 7.80 -5.13 1.36
C ALA A 203 7.59 -4.32 0.07
N ALA A 204 8.66 -3.96 -0.64
CA ALA A 204 8.57 -3.20 -1.88
C ALA A 204 7.81 -3.97 -2.97
N SER A 205 8.07 -5.27 -3.11
CA SER A 205 7.36 -6.13 -4.07
C SER A 205 5.89 -6.28 -3.70
N ALA A 206 5.55 -6.42 -2.42
CA ALA A 206 4.18 -6.51 -1.94
C ALA A 206 3.40 -5.22 -2.24
N VAL A 207 3.99 -4.05 -1.96
CA VAL A 207 3.39 -2.76 -2.31
C VAL A 207 3.26 -2.60 -3.83
N ALA A 208 4.27 -3.00 -4.60
CA ALA A 208 4.24 -2.92 -6.05
C ALA A 208 3.15 -3.82 -6.67
N VAL A 209 2.94 -5.03 -6.13
CA VAL A 209 1.83 -5.90 -6.52
C VAL A 209 0.49 -5.25 -6.15
N ALA A 210 0.34 -4.77 -4.91
CA ALA A 210 -0.91 -4.19 -4.42
C ALA A 210 -1.32 -2.92 -5.18
N THR A 211 -0.34 -2.15 -5.67
CA THR A 211 -0.56 -0.94 -6.50
C THR A 211 -0.62 -1.23 -8.00
N SER A 212 -0.63 -2.51 -8.40
CA SER A 212 -0.78 -2.89 -9.80
C SER A 212 -2.14 -2.40 -10.34
N PRO A 213 -2.21 -1.93 -11.60
CA PRO A 213 -3.48 -1.51 -12.21
C PRO A 213 -4.44 -2.69 -12.48
N LEU A 214 -4.04 -3.92 -12.15
CA LEU A 214 -4.83 -5.13 -12.35
C LEU A 214 -5.98 -5.25 -11.33
N GLY A 215 -6.94 -6.12 -11.67
CA GLY A 215 -8.03 -6.50 -10.78
C GLY A 215 -7.55 -7.27 -9.54
N TRP A 216 -8.43 -7.37 -8.54
CA TRP A 216 -8.11 -8.03 -7.27
C TRP A 216 -7.61 -9.48 -7.42
N PRO A 217 -8.19 -10.34 -8.27
CA PRO A 217 -7.70 -11.72 -8.42
C PRO A 217 -6.23 -11.80 -8.85
N ALA A 218 -5.78 -10.88 -9.71
CA ALA A 218 -4.40 -10.80 -10.16
C ALA A 218 -3.45 -10.27 -9.07
N VAL A 219 -3.90 -9.28 -8.29
CA VAL A 219 -3.18 -8.78 -7.12
C VAL A 219 -3.04 -9.87 -6.06
N LEU A 220 -4.11 -10.61 -5.78
CA LEU A 220 -4.10 -11.75 -4.88
C LEU A 220 -3.07 -12.80 -5.31
N ALA A 221 -3.00 -13.13 -6.60
CA ALA A 221 -2.00 -14.05 -7.14
C ALA A 221 -0.58 -13.59 -6.80
N GLY A 222 -0.28 -12.31 -7.06
CA GLY A 222 1.04 -11.73 -6.80
C GLY A 222 1.40 -11.72 -5.32
N LEU A 223 0.46 -11.38 -4.44
CA LEU A 223 0.70 -11.37 -3.00
C LEU A 223 0.88 -12.80 -2.45
N GLN A 224 0.11 -13.76 -2.93
CA GLN A 224 0.27 -15.17 -2.56
C GLN A 224 1.57 -15.79 -3.12
N ALA A 225 2.06 -15.32 -4.28
CA ALA A 225 3.36 -15.71 -4.81
C ALA A 225 4.52 -15.23 -3.94
N LEU A 226 4.34 -14.11 -3.23
CA LEU A 226 5.25 -13.62 -2.18
C LEU A 226 5.11 -14.39 -0.86
N ASN A 227 4.17 -15.33 -0.74
CA ASN A 227 3.89 -16.11 0.48
C ASN A 227 3.60 -15.22 1.71
N VAL A 228 2.85 -14.14 1.51
CA VAL A 228 2.52 -13.19 2.58
C VAL A 228 1.43 -13.72 3.53
N SER A 229 1.30 -13.08 4.70
CA SER A 229 0.25 -13.39 5.67
C SER A 229 -1.14 -12.90 5.21
N PRO A 230 -2.24 -13.42 5.80
CA PRO A 230 -3.59 -12.91 5.54
C PRO A 230 -3.75 -11.40 5.76
N ASP A 231 -3.06 -10.82 6.76
CA ASP A 231 -3.12 -9.38 7.04
C ASP A 231 -2.59 -8.54 5.86
N VAL A 232 -1.53 -9.03 5.19
CA VAL A 232 -1.00 -8.39 3.98
C VAL A 232 -1.98 -8.53 2.82
N LEU A 233 -2.76 -9.61 2.73
CA LEU A 233 -3.79 -9.74 1.70
C LEU A 233 -4.90 -8.70 1.90
N ILE A 234 -5.38 -8.53 3.13
CA ILE A 234 -6.42 -7.54 3.47
C ILE A 234 -5.90 -6.11 3.20
N ALA A 235 -4.70 -5.79 3.69
CA ALA A 235 -4.10 -4.47 3.43
C ALA A 235 -3.80 -4.26 1.94
N GLY A 236 -3.38 -5.30 1.23
CA GLY A 236 -3.11 -5.27 -0.20
C GLY A 236 -4.37 -4.99 -1.04
N GLU A 237 -5.52 -5.52 -0.65
CA GLU A 237 -6.80 -5.19 -1.29
C GLU A 237 -7.16 -3.72 -1.10
N LYS A 238 -7.03 -3.21 0.13
CA LYS A 238 -7.28 -1.79 0.42
C LYS A 238 -6.37 -0.89 -0.42
N VAL A 239 -5.08 -1.23 -0.52
CA VAL A 239 -4.12 -0.53 -1.38
C VAL A 239 -4.56 -0.59 -2.85
N ASN A 240 -5.04 -1.73 -3.35
CA ASN A 240 -5.54 -1.84 -4.73
C ASN A 240 -6.75 -0.93 -4.99
N ASN A 241 -7.68 -0.83 -4.04
CA ASN A 241 -8.84 0.05 -4.15
C ASN A 241 -8.42 1.53 -4.10
N LEU A 242 -7.58 1.93 -3.14
CA LEU A 242 -7.09 3.30 -3.03
C LEU A 242 -6.22 3.72 -4.24
N THR A 243 -5.56 2.76 -4.87
CA THR A 243 -4.86 2.98 -6.15
C THR A 243 -5.86 3.39 -7.24
N LYS A 244 -7.00 2.68 -7.35
CA LYS A 244 -8.08 3.03 -8.29
C LYS A 244 -8.68 4.39 -7.97
N ASP A 245 -8.84 4.73 -6.68
CA ASP A 245 -9.31 6.05 -6.27
C ASP A 245 -8.33 7.17 -6.70
N CYS A 246 -7.02 6.94 -6.60
CA CYS A 246 -6.03 7.91 -7.10
C CYS A 246 -6.19 8.13 -8.62
N HIS A 247 -6.35 7.06 -9.39
CA HIS A 247 -6.60 7.14 -10.84
C HIS A 247 -7.91 7.86 -11.16
N TYR A 248 -8.99 7.55 -10.44
CA TYR A 248 -10.30 8.18 -10.62
C TYR A 248 -10.24 9.68 -10.33
N ASN A 249 -9.70 10.09 -9.17
CA ASN A 249 -9.62 11.50 -8.77
C ASN A 249 -8.69 12.29 -9.69
N PHE A 250 -7.58 11.71 -10.15
CA PHE A 250 -6.73 12.34 -11.18
C PHE A 250 -7.49 12.57 -12.48
N ALA A 251 -8.36 11.63 -12.89
CA ALA A 251 -9.19 11.79 -14.07
C ALA A 251 -10.25 12.88 -13.90
N GLN A 252 -10.88 13.03 -12.73
CA GLN A 252 -11.84 14.10 -12.46
C GLN A 252 -11.22 15.49 -12.59
N VAL A 253 -10.05 15.69 -11.95
CA VAL A 253 -9.26 16.92 -12.14
C VAL A 253 -8.90 17.14 -13.61
N SER A 254 -8.86 16.07 -14.41
CA SER A 254 -8.46 16.14 -15.81
C SER A 254 -9.58 16.48 -16.80
N LEU A 255 -10.84 16.36 -16.40
CA LEU A 255 -12.01 16.62 -17.23
C LEU A 255 -12.45 18.10 -17.20
N GLN A 256 -11.94 18.86 -16.24
CA GLN A 256 -12.13 20.30 -16.11
C GLN A 256 -11.05 21.07 -16.89
#